data_AF-A0A2U2Z4W1-F1
#
_entry.id   AF-A0A2U2Z4W1-F1
#
_cell.length_a   1.000
_cell.length_b   1.000
_cell.length_c   1.000
_cell.angle_alpha   90.00
_cell.angle_beta   90.00
_cell.angle_gamma   90.00
#
_symmetry.space_group_name_H-M   'P 1'
#
loop_
_entity.id
_entity.type
_entity.pdbx_description
1 polymer ?
#
loop_
_entity_poly.entity_id
_entity_poly.type
_entity_poly.pdbx_seq_one_letter_code
_entity_poly.pdbx_strand_id
1 'polypeptide(L)'
;MSYQGKTKIVTLGNTEVRATVDETGVKVTCSTTNTIDRTRNINVTVSVGNGTDWVTTNNFEFQDVATGQTASETTVMGASFEGVLPDDPKIHIDSVTSYIPEPAG
;
A
#
# COMPACT_ATOMS: atom_id res chain seq x y z
N MET A 1 20.77 17.42 2.89
CA MET A 1 20.11 16.73 4.01
C MET A 1 19.69 15.37 3.48
N SER A 2 20.21 14.27 4.01
CA SER A 2 19.80 12.92 3.55
C SER A 2 18.52 12.55 4.26
N TYR A 3 17.37 12.65 3.58
CA TYR A 3 16.14 12.03 4.05
C TYR A 3 16.32 10.51 3.99
N GLN A 4 16.78 9.91 5.09
CA GLN A 4 16.67 8.46 5.32
C GLN A 4 15.50 8.24 6.29
N GLY A 5 14.28 8.56 5.84
CA GLY A 5 13.09 8.30 6.63
C GLY A 5 13.02 6.82 7.02
N LYS A 6 12.58 6.53 8.24
CA LYS A 6 12.49 5.14 8.71
C LYS A 6 11.46 4.40 7.87
N THR A 7 11.86 3.30 7.25
CA THR A 7 10.90 2.40 6.59
C THR A 7 10.08 1.68 7.65
N LYS A 8 8.75 1.81 7.56
CA LYS A 8 7.79 1.04 8.34
C LYS A 8 7.23 -0.08 7.48
N ILE A 9 6.96 -1.22 8.11
CA ILE A 9 6.39 -2.39 7.46
C ILE A 9 5.20 -2.84 8.30
N VAL A 10 4.05 -3.03 7.65
CA VAL A 10 2.84 -3.61 8.26
C VAL A 10 2.36 -4.75 7.37
N THR A 11 1.98 -5.85 8.01
CA THR A 11 1.49 -7.06 7.33
C THR A 11 0.08 -7.40 7.80
N LEU A 12 -0.79 -7.75 6.86
CA LEU A 12 -2.11 -8.31 7.14
C LEU A 12 -2.35 -9.51 6.23
N GLY A 13 -2.36 -10.71 6.81
CA GLY A 13 -2.45 -11.95 6.04
C GLY A 13 -1.29 -12.06 5.04
N ASN A 14 -1.63 -12.14 3.76
CA ASN A 14 -0.66 -12.25 2.65
C ASN A 14 -0.26 -10.89 2.04
N THR A 15 -0.68 -9.79 2.65
CA THR A 15 -0.40 -8.44 2.19
C THR A 15 0.64 -7.79 3.09
N GLU A 16 1.68 -7.22 2.50
CA GLU A 16 2.72 -6.42 3.16
C GLU A 16 2.74 -5.02 2.56
N VAL A 17 2.68 -4.02 3.42
CA VAL A 17 2.79 -2.60 3.07
C VAL A 17 4.03 -2.02 3.71
N ARG A 18 4.87 -1.38 2.89
CA ARG A 18 6.06 -0.66 3.32
C ARG A 18 5.86 0.82 3.07
N ALA A 19 6.12 1.68 4.06
CA ALA A 19 6.12 3.12 3.89
C ALA A 19 7.48 3.70 4.27
N THR A 20 8.07 4.49 3.38
CA THR A 20 9.34 5.20 3.61
C THR A 20 9.13 6.66 3.31
N VAL A 21 9.50 7.53 4.25
CA VAL A 21 9.41 8.98 4.04
C VAL A 21 10.67 9.46 3.34
N ASP A 22 10.48 10.23 2.27
CA ASP A 22 11.54 10.91 1.55
C ASP A 22 11.18 12.38 1.29
N GLU A 23 12.03 13.09 0.57
CA GLU A 23 11.84 14.51 0.25
C GLU A 23 10.61 14.80 -0.64
N THR A 24 10.05 13.77 -1.28
CA THR A 24 8.91 13.88 -2.19
C THR A 24 7.59 13.48 -1.57
N GLY A 25 7.60 12.85 -0.40
CA GLY A 25 6.40 12.33 0.24
C GLY A 25 6.65 11.07 1.04
N VAL A 26 5.59 10.29 1.23
CA VAL A 26 5.67 8.94 1.77
C VAL A 26 5.58 7.94 0.62
N LYS A 27 6.71 7.33 0.29
CA LYS A 27 6.78 6.23 -0.66
C LYS A 27 6.18 4.97 -0.05
N VAL A 28 5.04 4.55 -0.57
CA VAL A 28 4.29 3.38 -0.10
C VAL A 28 4.34 2.27 -1.15
N THR A 29 4.91 1.13 -0.78
CA THR A 29 4.91 -0.10 -1.57
C THR A 29 3.92 -1.07 -0.95
N CYS A 30 2.92 -1.49 -1.72
CA CYS A 30 2.01 -2.56 -1.33
C CYS A 30 2.34 -3.81 -2.14
N SER A 31 2.47 -4.94 -1.44
CA SER A 31 2.67 -6.25 -2.04
C SER A 31 1.67 -7.23 -1.46
N THR A 32 1.10 -8.08 -2.30
CA THR A 32 0.10 -9.06 -1.87
C THR A 32 0.26 -10.36 -2.64
N THR A 33 0.18 -11.48 -1.93
CA THR A 33 0.28 -12.82 -2.54
C THR A 33 -1.09 -13.47 -2.62
N ASN A 34 -1.49 -13.88 -3.83
CA ASN A 34 -2.69 -14.69 -3.99
C ASN A 34 -2.41 -16.14 -3.58
N THR A 35 -2.86 -16.54 -2.40
CA THR A 35 -2.74 -17.93 -1.92
C THR A 35 -3.99 -18.77 -2.22
N ILE A 36 -4.96 -18.23 -2.97
CA ILE A 36 -6.21 -18.90 -3.31
C ILE A 36 -6.01 -19.73 -4.57
N ASP A 37 -6.72 -20.85 -4.68
CA ASP A 37 -6.64 -21.86 -5.76
C ASP A 37 -6.97 -21.38 -7.19
N ARG A 38 -7.19 -20.07 -7.39
CA ARG A 38 -7.55 -19.48 -8.68
C ARG A 38 -7.06 -18.05 -8.81
N THR A 39 -6.98 -17.56 -10.04
CA THR A 39 -6.71 -16.15 -10.35
C THR A 39 -7.72 -15.21 -9.69
N ARG A 40 -7.24 -14.09 -9.13
CA ARG A 40 -8.05 -13.08 -8.44
C ARG A 40 -7.62 -11.67 -8.81
N ASN A 41 -8.60 -10.78 -8.87
CA ASN A 41 -8.34 -9.37 -8.66
C ASN A 41 -8.26 -9.12 -7.15
N ILE A 42 -7.27 -8.35 -6.71
CA ILE A 42 -7.05 -8.02 -5.30
C ILE A 42 -7.03 -6.50 -5.17
N ASN A 43 -7.87 -5.98 -4.29
CA ASN A 43 -7.89 -4.58 -3.94
C ASN A 43 -7.39 -4.39 -2.50
N VAL A 44 -6.41 -3.50 -2.32
CA VAL A 44 -5.87 -3.16 -0.99
C VAL A 44 -6.00 -1.67 -0.75
N THR A 45 -6.76 -1.30 0.27
CA THR A 45 -6.85 0.09 0.72
C THR A 45 -5.88 0.31 1.87
N VAL A 46 -5.01 1.31 1.71
CA VAL A 46 -3.97 1.65 2.68
C VAL A 46 -4.09 3.12 3.06
N SER A 47 -4.10 3.40 4.35
CA SER A 47 -3.98 4.75 4.89
C SER A 47 -2.63 4.94 5.58
N VAL A 48 -2.01 6.08 5.32
CA VAL A 48 -0.79 6.50 6.02
C VAL A 48 -1.01 7.87 6.63
N GLY A 49 -0.64 8.02 7.90
CA GLY A 49 -0.80 9.28 8.60
C GLY A 49 0.31 9.59 9.59
N ASN A 50 0.27 10.79 10.16
CA ASN A 50 1.16 11.23 11.23
C ASN A 50 0.70 10.77 12.63
N GLY A 51 -0.48 10.14 12.71
CA GLY A 51 -1.07 9.68 13.96
C GLY A 51 -1.76 10.78 14.78
N THR A 52 -1.95 11.97 14.21
CA THR A 52 -2.72 13.07 14.79
C THR A 52 -3.87 13.48 13.87
N ASP A 53 -3.57 14.20 12.80
CA ASP A 53 -4.52 14.98 12.00
C ASP A 53 -4.31 14.84 10.49
N TRP A 54 -3.11 14.43 10.06
CA TRP A 54 -2.82 14.17 8.67
C TRP A 54 -2.95 12.68 8.36
N VAL A 55 -3.78 12.35 7.38
CA VAL A 55 -3.92 11.02 6.80
C VAL A 55 -4.11 11.14 5.29
N THR A 56 -3.50 10.22 4.56
CA THR A 56 -3.69 10.06 3.12
C THR A 56 -3.97 8.59 2.86
N THR A 57 -4.85 8.32 1.89
CA THR A 57 -5.34 6.97 1.58
C THR A 57 -5.09 6.68 0.11
N ASN A 58 -4.62 5.47 -0.20
CA ASN A 58 -4.44 4.97 -1.56
C ASN A 58 -5.12 3.60 -1.71
N ASN A 59 -5.66 3.37 -2.91
CA ASN A 59 -6.21 2.09 -3.31
C ASN A 59 -5.26 1.42 -4.30
N PHE A 60 -4.79 0.21 -3.98
CA PHE A 60 -3.92 -0.59 -4.84
C PHE A 60 -4.75 -1.69 -5.51
N GLU A 61 -4.82 -1.66 -6.83
CA GLU A 61 -5.65 -2.56 -7.63
C GLU A 61 -4.76 -3.52 -8.43
N PHE A 62 -4.70 -4.76 -7.96
CA PHE A 62 -3.96 -5.83 -8.64
C PHE A 62 -4.92 -6.68 -9.45
N GLN A 63 -4.78 -6.64 -10.77
CA GLN A 63 -5.60 -7.45 -11.68
C GLN A 63 -4.93 -8.78 -11.99
N ASP A 64 -5.76 -9.81 -12.20
CA ASP A 64 -5.36 -11.12 -12.70
C ASP A 64 -4.16 -11.78 -11.96
N VAL A 65 -4.12 -11.64 -10.63
CA VAL A 65 -3.07 -12.24 -9.81
C VAL A 65 -3.26 -13.75 -9.76
N ALA A 66 -2.39 -14.51 -10.44
CA ALA A 66 -2.47 -15.96 -10.48
C ALA A 66 -2.16 -16.62 -9.11
N THR A 67 -2.60 -17.86 -8.93
CA THR A 67 -2.35 -18.65 -7.70
C THR A 67 -0.85 -18.75 -7.41
N GLY A 68 -0.46 -18.41 -6.18
CA GLY A 68 0.93 -18.41 -5.73
C GLY A 68 1.77 -17.21 -6.21
N GLN A 69 1.21 -16.29 -7.00
CA GLN A 69 1.91 -15.08 -7.43
C GLN A 69 1.78 -13.96 -6.41
N THR A 70 2.84 -13.15 -6.31
CA THR A 70 2.87 -11.90 -5.56
C THR A 70 2.76 -10.74 -6.54
N ALA A 71 1.74 -9.90 -6.37
CA ALA A 71 1.64 -8.62 -7.06
C ALA A 71 2.23 -7.52 -6.17
N SER A 72 2.83 -6.49 -6.77
CA SER A 72 3.42 -5.38 -6.04
C SER A 72 3.32 -4.09 -6.84
N GLU A 73 2.97 -3.01 -6.14
CA GLU A 73 2.89 -1.66 -6.70
C GLU A 73 3.47 -0.65 -5.70
N THR A 74 3.95 0.48 -6.20
CA THR A 74 4.48 1.57 -5.38
C THR A 74 3.92 2.90 -5.83
N THR A 75 3.53 3.73 -4.86
CA THR A 75 3.06 5.10 -5.07
C THR A 75 3.71 6.06 -4.07
N VAL A 76 3.66 7.35 -4.36
CA VAL A 76 4.08 8.41 -3.43
C VAL A 76 2.84 9.11 -2.92
N MET A 77 2.58 8.98 -1.62
CA MET A 77 1.44 9.58 -0.94
C MET A 77 1.88 10.86 -0.23
N GLY A 78 1.02 11.89 -0.20
CA GLY A 78 1.33 13.14 0.48
C GLY A 78 2.27 14.09 -0.28
N ALA A 79 2.53 13.86 -1.57
CA ALA A 79 3.45 14.70 -2.35
C ALA A 79 3.01 16.16 -2.49
N SER A 80 1.72 16.47 -2.31
CA SER A 80 1.17 17.84 -2.32
C SER A 80 0.93 18.40 -0.91
N PHE A 81 1.41 17.73 0.14
CA PHE A 81 1.25 18.21 1.50
C PHE A 81 2.27 19.32 1.79
N GLU A 82 1.79 20.56 1.91
CA GLU A 82 2.59 21.75 2.23
C GLU A 82 3.11 21.78 3.69
N GLY A 83 2.79 20.76 4.50
CA GLY A 83 3.22 20.63 5.89
C GLY A 83 4.45 19.74 6.08
N VAL A 84 4.88 19.59 7.32
CA VAL A 84 5.99 18.68 7.66
C VAL A 84 5.49 17.24 7.56
N LEU A 85 6.09 16.46 6.64
CA LEU A 85 5.85 15.02 6.57
C LEU A 85 6.27 14.35 7.88
N PRO A 86 5.54 13.32 8.35
CA PRO A 86 5.88 12.66 9.60
C PRO A 86 7.21 11.90 9.49
N ASP A 87 8.11 12.08 10.46
CA ASP A 87 9.34 11.26 10.54
C ASP A 87 9.03 9.77 10.84
N ASP A 88 7.88 9.51 11.48
CA ASP A 88 7.40 8.17 11.84
C ASP A 88 5.98 7.96 11.29
N PRO A 89 5.82 7.56 10.01
CA PRO A 89 4.51 7.36 9.42
C PRO A 89 3.80 6.17 10.08
N LYS A 90 2.50 6.31 10.38
CA LYS A 90 1.64 5.21 10.82
C LYS A 90 0.92 4.63 9.62
N ILE A 91 1.17 3.35 9.35
CA ILE A 91 0.53 2.60 8.26
C ILE A 91 -0.68 1.85 8.80
N HIS A 92 -1.80 1.94 8.10
CA HIS A 92 -3.00 1.17 8.33
C HIS A 92 -3.42 0.47 7.03
N ILE A 93 -3.60 -0.85 7.09
CA ILE A 93 -4.24 -1.61 6.01
C ILE A 93 -5.72 -1.62 6.34
N ASP A 94 -6.50 -0.77 5.68
CA ASP A 94 -7.92 -0.57 5.97
C ASP A 94 -8.77 -1.74 5.47
N SER A 95 -8.43 -2.24 4.28
CA SER A 95 -9.12 -3.41 3.71
C SER A 95 -8.22 -4.18 2.74
N VAL A 96 -8.49 -5.48 2.65
CA VAL A 96 -7.96 -6.37 1.61
C VAL A 96 -9.16 -7.16 1.09
N THR A 97 -9.57 -6.91 -0.14
CA THR A 97 -10.66 -7.64 -0.79
C THR A 97 -10.14 -8.35 -2.02
N SER A 98 -10.65 -9.55 -2.28
CA SER A 98 -10.28 -10.33 -3.45
C SER A 98 -11.52 -10.90 -4.13
N TYR A 99 -11.58 -10.83 -5.44
CA TYR A 99 -12.73 -11.28 -6.23
C TYR A 99 -12.26 -11.95 -7.54
N ILE A 100 -13.14 -12.75 -8.13
CA ILE A 100 -12.86 -13.38 -9.44
C ILE A 100 -12.89 -12.27 -10.50
N PRO A 101 -11.91 -12.21 -11.43
CA PRO A 101 -11.98 -11.30 -12.57
C PRO A 101 -13.26 -11.56 -13.37
N GLU A 102 -13.94 -10.49 -13.79
CA GLU A 102 -15.11 -10.63 -14.64
C GLU A 102 -14.69 -11.25 -15.99
N PRO A 103 -15.42 -12.25 -16.53
CA PRO A 103 -15.08 -12.79 -17.84
C PRO A 103 -15.20 -11.68 -18.89
N ALA A 104 -14.15 -11.49 -19.68
CA ALA A 104 -14.24 -10.65 -20.88
C ALA A 104 -15.30 -11.27 -21.80
N GLY A 105 -16.43 -10.56 -21.97
CA GLY A 105 -17.55 -10.99 -22.80
C GLY A 105 -17.24 -11.04 -24.29
#